data_AF-A0A2K9JT63-F1
#
_entry.id   AF-A0A2K9JT63-F1
#
_cell.length_a   1.000
_cell.length_b   1.000
_cell.length_c   1.000
_cell.angle_alpha   90.00
_cell.angle_beta   90.00
_cell.angle_gamma   90.00
#
_symmetry.space_group_name_H-M   'P 1'
#
loop_
_entity.id
_entity.type
_entity.pdbx_description
1 polymer ?
#
loop_
_entity_poly.entity_id
_entity_poly.type
_entity_poly.pdbx_seq_one_letter_code
_entity_poly.pdbx_strand_id
1 'polypeptide(L)'
;MDRASEAEKIKLEHDAAKLFLRSYEKQFAVHMRHIWHNEPNKPDVSCYQGKIQLDIEIAHFYASEKEAMAVLGRQLSLSTQRELAAMSQAADSDQLSIGLQRLLNQKAKKYYDSQRVWLLIRNASPIYHLDDFKRLKATWEIPDCHPFEQVWVLCDFYHGDLLRLF
;
A
#
# COMPACT_ATOMS: atom_id res chain seq x y z
N MET A 1 7.70 -14.59 15.94
CA MET A 1 6.55 -13.73 15.60
C MET A 1 5.30 -14.48 16.03
N ASP A 2 4.40 -13.82 16.71
CA ASP A 2 3.20 -14.45 17.26
C ASP A 2 2.17 -14.71 16.14
N ARG A 3 1.61 -15.93 16.07
CA ARG A 3 0.70 -16.37 14.98
C ARG A 3 -0.52 -15.46 14.84
N ALA A 4 -0.98 -14.89 15.95
CA ALA A 4 -2.08 -13.92 15.96
C ALA A 4 -1.77 -12.67 15.13
N SER A 5 -0.53 -12.17 15.22
CA SER A 5 -0.14 -10.93 14.54
C SER A 5 0.12 -11.10 13.05
N GLU A 6 0.36 -12.35 12.60
CA GLU A 6 0.44 -12.71 11.20
C GLU A 6 -0.96 -12.79 10.58
N ALA A 7 -1.92 -13.42 11.28
CA ALA A 7 -3.31 -13.45 10.85
C ALA A 7 -3.94 -12.04 10.76
N GLU A 8 -3.61 -11.14 11.69
CA GLU A 8 -4.06 -9.72 11.63
C GLU A 8 -3.49 -8.99 10.42
N LYS A 9 -2.19 -9.18 10.14
CA LYS A 9 -1.54 -8.60 8.97
C LYS A 9 -2.21 -9.09 7.67
N ILE A 10 -2.39 -10.40 7.54
CA ILE A 10 -3.07 -11.02 6.40
C ILE A 10 -4.48 -10.44 6.23
N LYS A 11 -5.21 -10.26 7.33
CA LYS A 11 -6.56 -9.68 7.30
C LYS A 11 -6.56 -8.23 6.79
N LEU A 12 -5.64 -7.39 7.26
CA LEU A 12 -5.52 -6.00 6.81
C LEU A 12 -5.21 -5.90 5.32
N GLU A 13 -4.30 -6.76 4.84
CA GLU A 13 -3.96 -6.88 3.43
C GLU A 13 -5.15 -7.37 2.60
N HIS A 14 -5.85 -8.39 3.06
CA HIS A 14 -7.06 -8.89 2.39
C HIS A 14 -8.14 -7.80 2.28
N ASP A 15 -8.39 -7.06 3.35
CA ASP A 15 -9.40 -6.01 3.38
C ASP A 15 -9.03 -4.85 2.44
N ALA A 16 -7.75 -4.49 2.36
CA ALA A 16 -7.23 -3.52 1.41
C ALA A 16 -7.45 -3.99 -0.04
N ALA A 17 -7.07 -5.23 -0.35
CA ALA A 17 -7.26 -5.83 -1.67
C ALA A 17 -8.73 -5.84 -2.08
N LYS A 18 -9.61 -6.29 -1.17
CA LYS A 18 -11.05 -6.38 -1.43
C LYS A 18 -11.67 -5.01 -1.73
N LEU A 19 -11.27 -3.97 -0.98
CA LEU A 19 -11.73 -2.61 -1.23
C LEU A 19 -11.20 -2.09 -2.57
N PHE A 20 -9.93 -2.31 -2.87
CA PHE A 20 -9.31 -1.94 -4.14
C PHE A 20 -10.03 -2.58 -5.34
N LEU A 21 -10.18 -3.91 -5.34
CA LEU A 21 -10.81 -4.65 -6.44
C LEU A 21 -12.22 -4.13 -6.73
N ARG A 22 -13.05 -3.96 -5.70
CA ARG A 22 -14.42 -3.43 -5.86
C ARG A 22 -14.44 -2.02 -6.44
N SER A 23 -13.52 -1.17 -5.98
CA SER A 23 -13.43 0.21 -6.42
C SER A 23 -12.94 0.30 -7.86
N TYR A 24 -11.98 -0.54 -8.22
CA TYR A 24 -11.46 -0.66 -9.58
C TYR A 24 -12.52 -1.19 -10.55
N GLU A 25 -13.25 -2.25 -10.18
CA GLU A 25 -14.38 -2.77 -10.97
C GLU A 25 -15.42 -1.67 -11.23
N LYS A 26 -15.78 -0.88 -10.19
CA LYS A 26 -16.74 0.21 -10.31
C LYS A 26 -16.25 1.33 -11.25
N GLN A 27 -14.97 1.65 -11.21
CA GLN A 27 -14.40 2.75 -11.97
C GLN A 27 -14.11 2.39 -13.44
N PHE A 28 -13.66 1.16 -13.70
CA PHE A 28 -13.16 0.75 -15.03
C PHE A 28 -14.03 -0.31 -15.71
N ALA A 29 -15.07 -0.82 -15.05
CA ALA A 29 -15.94 -1.89 -15.55
C ALA A 29 -15.18 -3.18 -15.95
N VAL A 30 -14.00 -3.41 -15.37
CA VAL A 30 -13.19 -4.62 -15.58
C VAL A 30 -13.30 -5.50 -14.36
N HIS A 31 -13.77 -6.73 -14.53
CA HIS A 31 -13.93 -7.66 -13.42
C HIS A 31 -12.60 -8.01 -12.76
N MET A 32 -12.57 -7.96 -11.43
CA MET A 32 -11.45 -8.42 -10.62
C MET A 32 -11.91 -9.49 -9.64
N ARG A 33 -11.36 -10.70 -9.76
CA ARG A 33 -11.88 -11.88 -9.05
C ARG A 33 -10.79 -12.74 -8.44
N HIS A 34 -11.22 -13.54 -7.47
CA HIS A 34 -10.45 -14.54 -6.74
C HIS A 34 -9.23 -13.97 -6.03
N ILE A 35 -9.37 -13.57 -4.77
CA ILE A 35 -8.25 -13.11 -3.96
C ILE A 35 -7.65 -14.33 -3.25
N TRP A 36 -6.35 -14.55 -3.43
CA TRP A 36 -5.59 -15.55 -2.68
C TRP A 36 -4.38 -14.89 -2.04
N HIS A 37 -4.03 -15.34 -0.84
CA HIS A 37 -2.77 -14.96 -0.18
C HIS A 37 -1.66 -15.89 -0.63
N ASN A 38 -0.45 -15.35 -0.79
CA ASN A 38 0.68 -16.11 -1.33
C ASN A 38 1.84 -16.24 -0.35
N GLU A 39 2.52 -17.38 -0.40
CA GLU A 39 3.79 -17.65 0.29
C GLU A 39 4.64 -18.63 -0.54
N PRO A 40 6.00 -18.61 -0.46
CA PRO A 40 6.90 -17.46 -0.27
C PRO A 40 7.30 -16.78 -1.60
N ASN A 41 7.93 -15.60 -1.55
CA ASN A 41 8.46 -14.81 -2.69
C ASN A 41 7.43 -14.39 -3.77
N LYS A 42 6.16 -14.30 -3.37
CA LYS A 42 5.07 -13.78 -4.18
C LYS A 42 4.47 -12.54 -3.50
N PRO A 43 3.85 -11.62 -4.25
CA PRO A 43 3.16 -10.46 -3.67
C PRO A 43 2.05 -10.89 -2.71
N ASP A 44 1.68 -10.01 -1.77
CA ASP A 44 0.80 -10.33 -0.63
C ASP A 44 -0.52 -11.01 -1.06
N VAL A 45 -1.09 -10.60 -2.19
CA VAL A 45 -2.25 -11.26 -2.80
C VAL A 45 -2.11 -11.46 -4.31
N SER A 46 -2.77 -12.47 -4.83
CA SER A 46 -3.00 -12.66 -6.28
C SER A 46 -4.49 -12.49 -6.59
N CYS A 47 -4.80 -12.05 -7.80
CA CYS A 47 -6.15 -12.00 -8.36
C CYS A 47 -6.15 -12.15 -9.89
N TYR A 48 -7.34 -12.17 -10.50
CA TYR A 48 -7.50 -12.02 -11.94
C TYR A 48 -8.07 -10.64 -12.28
N GLN A 49 -7.41 -9.93 -13.20
CA GLN A 49 -7.99 -8.80 -13.91
C GLN A 49 -8.55 -9.30 -15.24
N GLY A 50 -9.87 -9.48 -15.32
CA GLY A 50 -10.52 -10.18 -16.42
C GLY A 50 -10.08 -11.65 -16.47
N LYS A 51 -9.25 -12.00 -17.46
CA LYS A 51 -8.70 -13.36 -17.64
C LYS A 51 -7.19 -13.46 -17.34
N ILE A 52 -6.56 -12.35 -17.00
CA ILE A 52 -5.10 -12.26 -16.83
C ILE A 52 -4.80 -12.23 -15.34
N GLN A 53 -3.87 -13.07 -14.89
CA GLN A 53 -3.42 -13.05 -13.51
C GLN A 53 -2.72 -11.72 -13.22
N LEU A 54 -2.97 -11.20 -12.02
CA LEU A 54 -2.38 -9.99 -11.49
C LEU A 54 -2.05 -10.21 -10.02
N ASP A 55 -0.81 -9.98 -9.65
CA ASP A 55 -0.40 -10.01 -8.26
C ASP A 55 -0.34 -8.59 -7.70
N ILE A 56 -0.68 -8.43 -6.42
CA ILE A 56 -0.76 -7.14 -5.74
C ILE A 56 0.07 -7.22 -4.47
N GLU A 57 1.09 -6.37 -4.41
CA GLU A 57 1.80 -6.07 -3.17
C GLU A 57 1.04 -4.98 -2.43
N ILE A 58 0.86 -5.15 -1.12
CA ILE A 58 0.09 -4.24 -0.28
C ILE A 58 1.02 -3.54 0.71
N ALA A 59 0.79 -2.24 0.84
CA ALA A 59 1.50 -1.39 1.77
C ALA A 59 0.49 -0.53 2.51
N HIS A 60 0.72 -0.29 3.80
CA HIS A 60 -0.10 0.61 4.59
C HIS A 60 0.72 1.85 4.92
N PHE A 61 0.17 3.02 4.59
CA PHE A 61 0.79 4.30 4.90
C PHE A 61 0.24 4.84 6.22
N TYR A 62 1.14 5.18 7.14
CA TYR A 62 0.83 5.77 8.44
C TYR A 62 1.58 7.10 8.57
N ALA A 63 0.94 8.13 9.11
CA ALA A 63 1.58 9.42 9.35
C ALA A 63 2.33 9.45 10.69
N SER A 64 1.96 8.58 11.63
CA SER A 64 2.60 8.51 12.95
C SER A 64 2.64 7.10 13.53
N GLU A 65 3.54 6.89 14.51
CA GLU A 65 3.58 5.65 15.30
C GLU A 65 2.27 5.38 16.02
N LYS A 66 1.64 6.42 16.56
CA LYS A 66 0.35 6.30 17.26
C LYS A 66 -0.75 5.79 16.33
N GLU A 67 -0.81 6.28 15.09
CA GLU A 67 -1.75 5.78 14.08
C GLU A 67 -1.45 4.33 13.72
N ALA A 68 -0.18 4.01 13.44
CA ALA A 68 0.22 2.66 13.07
C ALA A 68 -0.14 1.65 14.18
N MET A 69 0.13 1.99 15.44
CA MET A 69 -0.26 1.16 16.59
C MET A 69 -1.78 1.06 16.75
N ALA A 70 -2.54 2.13 16.50
CA ALA A 70 -3.99 2.11 16.58
C ALA A 70 -4.63 1.21 15.52
N VAL A 71 -4.07 1.20 14.30
CA VAL A 71 -4.54 0.35 13.20
C VAL A 71 -4.08 -1.10 13.36
N LEU A 72 -2.86 -1.31 13.84
CA LEU A 72 -2.28 -2.65 14.01
C LEU A 72 -2.65 -3.32 15.34
N GLY A 73 -3.14 -2.58 16.34
CA GLY A 73 -3.48 -3.09 17.67
C GLY A 73 -2.29 -3.58 18.51
N ARG A 74 -1.05 -3.25 18.13
CA ARG A 74 0.18 -3.78 18.75
C ARG A 74 1.37 -2.81 18.69
N GLN A 75 2.46 -3.16 19.38
CA GLN A 75 3.74 -2.48 19.23
C GLN A 75 4.33 -2.66 17.82
N LEU A 76 4.94 -1.60 17.30
CA LEU A 76 5.59 -1.59 15.99
C LEU A 76 6.96 -2.28 16.06
N SER A 77 7.45 -2.74 14.92
CA SER A 77 8.85 -3.17 14.83
C SER A 77 9.78 -1.96 14.99
N LEU A 78 11.00 -2.20 15.51
CA LEU A 78 12.03 -1.17 15.62
C LEU A 78 12.32 -0.47 14.29
N SER A 79 12.20 -1.17 13.16
CA SER A 79 12.36 -0.56 11.84
C SER A 79 11.26 0.45 11.55
N THR A 80 10.00 0.09 11.77
CA THR A 80 8.84 0.98 11.53
C THR A 80 8.81 2.14 12.51
N GLN A 81 9.22 1.95 13.78
CA GLN A 81 9.37 3.05 14.74
C GLN A 81 10.42 4.06 14.29
N ARG A 82 11.60 3.59 13.85
CA ARG A 82 12.66 4.46 13.32
C ARG A 82 12.21 5.22 12.09
N GLU A 83 11.45 4.57 11.20
CA GLU A 83 10.89 5.19 10.00
C GLU A 83 9.95 6.34 10.35
N LEU A 84 9.01 6.12 11.28
CA LEU A 84 8.04 7.12 11.71
C LEU A 84 8.70 8.25 12.50
N ALA A 85 9.70 7.94 13.34
CA ALA A 85 10.51 8.95 14.03
C ALA A 85 11.27 9.84 13.03
N ALA A 86 11.85 9.25 11.98
CA ALA A 86 12.55 9.97 10.93
C ALA A 86 11.61 10.80 10.03
N MET A 87 10.31 10.54 10.03
CA MET A 87 9.30 11.39 9.38
C MET A 87 8.94 12.58 10.28
N SER A 88 8.75 12.34 11.57
CA SER A 88 8.39 13.39 12.54
C SER A 88 9.47 14.45 12.75
N GLN A 89 10.75 14.13 12.53
CA GLN A 89 11.86 15.07 12.68
C GLN A 89 12.03 16.02 11.48
N ALA A 90 11.38 15.74 10.35
CA ALA A 90 11.45 16.55 9.15
C ALA A 90 10.42 17.70 9.24
N ALA A 91 10.74 18.70 10.07
CA ALA A 91 9.80 19.72 10.55
C ALA A 91 9.28 20.70 9.48
N ASP A 92 9.93 20.81 8.32
CA ASP A 92 9.60 21.80 7.26
C ASP A 92 9.28 21.17 5.89
N SER A 93 9.16 19.84 5.83
CA SER A 93 8.98 19.10 4.57
C SER A 93 7.62 18.42 4.50
N ASP A 94 7.10 18.24 3.28
CA ASP A 94 5.87 17.49 3.02
C ASP A 94 6.01 16.03 3.50
N GLN A 95 5.51 15.77 4.71
CA GLN A 95 5.62 14.47 5.39
C GLN A 95 4.96 13.36 4.59
N LEU A 96 3.89 13.67 3.85
CA LEU A 96 3.23 12.74 2.93
C LEU A 96 4.21 12.28 1.86
N SER A 97 4.87 13.24 1.20
CA SER A 97 5.85 12.96 0.15
C SER A 97 7.01 12.13 0.65
N ILE A 98 7.58 12.49 1.79
CA ILE A 98 8.71 11.75 2.35
C ILE A 98 8.31 10.32 2.73
N GLY A 99 7.17 10.17 3.41
CA GLY A 99 6.72 8.86 3.86
C GLY A 99 6.36 7.94 2.68
N LEU A 100 5.66 8.46 1.66
CA LEU A 100 5.35 7.70 0.45
C LEU A 100 6.59 7.33 -0.35
N GLN A 101 7.54 8.27 -0.54
CA GLN A 101 8.78 7.98 -1.26
C GLN A 101 9.58 6.90 -0.55
N ARG A 102 9.67 6.97 0.79
CA ARG A 102 10.36 5.95 1.59
C ARG A 102 9.69 4.59 1.47
N LEU A 103 8.36 4.54 1.59
CA LEU A 103 7.58 3.31 1.44
C LEU A 103 7.79 2.68 0.06
N LEU A 104 7.74 3.49 -0.99
CA LEU A 104 7.98 3.06 -2.36
C LEU A 104 9.41 2.53 -2.52
N ASN A 105 10.42 3.26 -2.05
CA ASN A 105 11.82 2.85 -2.12
C ASN A 105 12.09 1.51 -1.41
N GLN A 106 11.38 1.23 -0.32
CA GLN A 106 11.48 -0.06 0.38
C GLN A 106 10.87 -1.19 -0.46
N LYS A 107 9.68 -0.95 -1.01
CA LYS A 107 8.95 -1.94 -1.82
C LYS A 107 9.62 -2.18 -3.18
N ALA A 108 10.22 -1.16 -3.77
CA ALA A 108 10.95 -1.23 -5.04
C ALA A 108 12.17 -2.18 -4.99
N LYS A 109 12.76 -2.38 -3.80
CA LYS A 109 13.89 -3.31 -3.61
C LYS A 109 13.48 -4.78 -3.55
N LYS A 110 12.19 -5.08 -3.56
CA LYS A 110 11.69 -6.46 -3.52
C LYS A 110 11.79 -7.12 -4.89
N TYR A 111 11.93 -8.44 -4.86
CA TYR A 111 11.90 -9.29 -6.04
C TYR A 111 10.76 -10.30 -5.90
N TYR A 112 10.03 -10.54 -6.99
CA TYR A 112 8.89 -11.44 -7.03
C TYR A 112 9.02 -12.40 -8.20
N ASP A 113 8.61 -13.65 -7.99
CA ASP A 113 8.38 -14.60 -9.09
C ASP A 113 6.96 -14.40 -9.64
N SER A 114 6.79 -13.30 -10.39
CA SER A 114 5.50 -12.89 -10.97
C SER A 114 5.70 -12.12 -12.27
N GLN A 115 4.76 -12.29 -13.20
CA GLN A 115 4.76 -11.59 -14.49
C GLN A 115 4.16 -10.19 -14.41
N ARG A 116 3.22 -9.96 -13.49
CA ARG A 116 2.49 -8.69 -13.35
C ARG A 116 2.26 -8.40 -11.88
N VAL A 117 2.94 -7.37 -11.38
CA VAL A 117 2.81 -6.95 -9.98
C VAL A 117 2.34 -5.50 -9.94
N TRP A 118 1.26 -5.23 -9.21
CA TRP A 118 0.87 -3.87 -8.85
C TRP A 118 1.21 -3.60 -7.39
N LEU A 119 1.59 -2.37 -7.07
CA LEU A 119 1.69 -1.91 -5.69
C LEU A 119 0.40 -1.18 -5.30
N LEU A 120 -0.24 -1.64 -4.24
CA LEU A 120 -1.37 -0.98 -3.61
C LEU A 120 -0.93 -0.37 -2.28
N ILE A 121 -0.97 0.96 -2.19
CA ILE A 121 -0.75 1.69 -0.95
C ILE A 121 -2.12 2.08 -0.38
N ARG A 122 -2.44 1.57 0.81
CA ARG A 122 -3.62 1.97 1.55
C ARG A 122 -3.28 3.09 2.52
N ASN A 123 -3.93 4.24 2.35
CA ASN A 123 -3.83 5.32 3.32
C ASN A 123 -4.55 4.91 4.61
N ALA A 124 -3.81 4.80 5.70
CA ALA A 124 -4.36 4.54 7.03
C ALA A 124 -4.33 5.77 7.94
N SER A 125 -3.83 6.91 7.44
CA SER A 125 -3.89 8.17 8.16
C SER A 125 -5.18 8.92 7.83
N PRO A 126 -5.95 9.34 8.84
CA PRO A 126 -7.15 10.16 8.63
C PRO A 126 -6.84 11.62 8.26
N ILE A 127 -5.57 12.03 8.33
CA ILE A 127 -5.15 13.41 8.07
C ILE A 127 -5.04 13.69 6.57
N TYR A 128 -4.68 12.67 5.78
CA TYR A 128 -4.49 12.81 4.35
C TYR A 128 -5.72 12.32 3.60
N HIS A 129 -6.06 13.04 2.54
CA HIS A 129 -7.19 12.79 1.67
C HIS A 129 -6.76 12.80 0.21
N LEU A 130 -7.69 12.43 -0.67
CA LEU A 130 -7.46 12.32 -2.12
C LEU A 130 -6.73 13.53 -2.72
N ASP A 131 -7.08 14.75 -2.32
CA ASP A 131 -6.48 15.96 -2.89
C ASP A 131 -5.01 16.15 -2.49
N ASP A 132 -4.57 15.59 -1.35
CA ASP A 132 -3.16 15.61 -0.96
C ASP A 132 -2.33 14.69 -1.87
N PHE A 133 -2.82 13.48 -2.11
CA PHE A 133 -2.18 12.53 -3.04
C PHE A 133 -2.20 13.03 -4.49
N LYS A 134 -3.25 13.76 -4.92
CA LYS A 134 -3.28 14.39 -6.24
C LYS A 134 -2.20 15.46 -6.39
N ARG A 135 -2.00 16.31 -5.37
CA ARG A 135 -0.93 17.32 -5.38
C ARG A 135 0.44 16.66 -5.47
N LEU A 136 0.64 15.60 -4.68
CA LEU A 136 1.87 14.80 -4.72
C LEU A 136 2.13 14.19 -6.10
N LYS A 137 1.10 13.67 -6.78
CA LYS A 137 1.27 13.00 -8.08
C LYS A 137 2.04 13.86 -9.09
N ALA A 138 1.92 15.17 -9.04
CA ALA A 138 2.63 16.09 -9.95
C ALA A 138 4.14 16.14 -9.69
N THR A 139 4.58 15.83 -8.48
CA THR A 139 5.98 15.89 -8.04
C THR A 139 6.55 14.51 -7.70
N TRP A 140 5.75 13.44 -7.85
CA TRP A 140 6.15 12.11 -7.40
C TRP A 140 7.02 11.41 -8.42
N GLU A 141 8.17 10.92 -7.97
CA GLU A 141 9.12 10.17 -8.79
C GLU A 141 9.16 8.70 -8.37
N ILE A 142 8.97 7.83 -9.35
CA ILE A 142 9.06 6.39 -9.15
C ILE A 142 10.50 5.96 -9.42
N PRO A 143 11.13 5.17 -8.54
CA PRO A 143 12.49 4.68 -8.76
C PRO A 143 12.58 3.93 -10.09
N ASP A 144 13.63 4.15 -10.88
CA ASP A 144 13.79 3.49 -12.20
C ASP A 144 13.80 1.95 -12.12
N CYS A 145 14.31 1.40 -11.02
CA CYS A 145 14.38 -0.04 -10.78
C CYS A 145 13.35 -0.44 -9.73
N HIS A 146 12.26 -1.07 -10.19
CA HIS A 146 11.18 -1.59 -9.35
C HIS A 146 10.41 -2.70 -10.08
N PRO A 147 9.73 -3.62 -9.37
CA PRO A 147 9.01 -4.73 -9.99
C PRO A 147 7.55 -4.39 -10.38
N PHE A 148 7.11 -3.14 -10.20
CA PHE A 148 5.69 -2.78 -10.27
C PHE A 148 5.30 -2.27 -11.66
N GLU A 149 4.27 -2.89 -12.26
CA GLU A 149 3.64 -2.40 -13.50
C GLU A 149 2.81 -1.15 -13.23
N GLN A 150 2.13 -1.08 -12.09
CA GLN A 150 1.32 0.06 -11.67
C GLN A 150 1.42 0.30 -10.16
N VAL A 151 1.21 1.54 -9.76
CA VAL A 151 1.18 1.96 -8.35
C VAL A 151 -0.12 2.71 -8.09
N TRP A 152 -0.90 2.19 -7.15
CA TRP A 152 -2.23 2.67 -6.79
C TRP A 152 -2.27 3.10 -5.33
N VAL A 153 -3.07 4.12 -5.05
CA VAL A 153 -3.41 4.54 -3.70
C VAL A 153 -4.90 4.42 -3.46
N LEU A 154 -5.28 3.74 -2.38
CA LEU A 154 -6.57 3.91 -1.72
C LEU A 154 -6.43 5.13 -0.79
N CYS A 155 -6.99 6.26 -1.22
CA CYS A 155 -6.78 7.55 -0.55
C CYS A 155 -7.54 7.66 0.77
N ASP A 156 -8.49 6.77 1.00
CA ASP A 156 -9.25 6.65 2.24
C ASP A 156 -9.20 5.19 2.73
N PHE A 157 -9.22 5.00 4.05
CA PHE A 157 -9.11 3.68 4.65
C PHE A 157 -10.38 2.84 4.47
N TYR A 158 -11.56 3.46 4.47
CA TYR A 158 -12.87 2.82 4.38
C TYR A 158 -13.55 3.04 3.02
N HIS A 159 -13.22 4.14 2.35
CA HIS A 159 -13.78 4.52 1.07
C HIS A 159 -12.87 4.16 -0.10
N GLY A 160 -13.51 3.90 -1.25
CA GLY A 160 -12.87 3.38 -2.45
C GLY A 160 -12.24 4.44 -3.36
N ASP A 161 -11.77 5.55 -2.81
CA ASP A 161 -11.21 6.64 -3.62
C ASP A 161 -9.83 6.24 -4.15
N LEU A 162 -9.81 5.82 -5.42
CA LEU A 162 -8.63 5.34 -6.10
C LEU A 162 -7.91 6.44 -6.84
N LEU A 163 -6.59 6.48 -6.64
CA LEU A 163 -5.69 7.29 -7.44
C LEU A 163 -4.60 6.41 -8.02
N ARG A 164 -4.49 6.37 -9.35
CA ARG A 164 -3.32 5.82 -10.02
C ARG A 164 -2.20 6.84 -10.03
N LEU A 165 -1.06 6.41 -9.56
CA LEU A 165 0.13 7.23 -9.47
C LEU A 165 1.21 6.82 -10.48
N PHE A 166 1.28 5.53 -10.82
CA PHE A 166 1.99 4.97 -11.98
C PHE A 166 0.99 4.18 -12.83
#